data_AF-A0A6M0IW52-F1
#
_entry.id   AF-A0A6M0IW52-F1
#
_cell.length_a   1.000
_cell.length_b   1.000
_cell.length_c   1.000
_cell.angle_alpha   90.00
_cell.angle_beta   90.00
_cell.angle_gamma   90.00
#
_symmetry.space_group_name_H-M   'P 1'
#
loop_
_entity.id
_entity.type
_entity.pdbx_description
1 polymer ?
#
loop_
_entity_poly.entity_id
_entity_poly.type
_entity_poly.pdbx_seq_one_letter_code
_entity_poly.pdbx_strand_id
1 'polypeptide(L)' 'MALYQVTQTTDNGNGDTVGTLSYAILQANQLAGDDTISINYIGQRSKF' A
#
# COMPACT_ATOMS: atom_id res chain seq x y z
N MET A 1 0.29 -12.09 -9.85
CA MET A 1 -0.68 -10.99 -9.79
C MET A 1 -1.49 -11.03 -8.50
N ALA A 2 -0.83 -10.53 -7.46
CA ALA A 2 -1.45 -10.10 -6.22
C ALA A 2 -1.88 -8.64 -6.34
N LEU A 3 -2.80 -8.24 -5.46
CA LEU A 3 -3.24 -6.86 -5.27
C LEU A 3 -2.85 -6.42 -3.86
N TYR A 4 -2.06 -5.35 -3.76
CA TYR A 4 -1.70 -4.74 -2.49
C TYR A 4 -2.37 -3.37 -2.36
N GLN A 5 -3.18 -3.20 -1.32
CA GLN A 5 -3.92 -1.98 -1.08
C GLN A 5 -3.16 -1.08 -0.11
N VAL A 6 -2.89 0.16 -0.53
CA VAL A 6 -2.35 1.20 0.34
C VAL A 6 -3.52 2.01 0.89
N THR A 7 -3.73 1.92 2.21
CA THR A 7 -4.86 2.54 2.93
C THR A 7 -4.41 3.57 3.96
N GLN A 8 -3.14 3.54 4.38
CA GLN A 8 -2.58 4.45 5.37
C GLN A 8 -2.08 5.74 4.71
N THR A 9 -2.24 6.86 5.42
CA THR A 9 -1.79 8.20 4.96
C THR A 9 -0.33 8.48 5.22
N THR A 10 0.27 7.76 6.16
CA THR A 10 1.64 7.98 6.61
C THR A 10 2.41 6.69 6.48
N ASP A 11 3.67 6.82 6.09
CA ASP A 11 4.61 5.73 5.90
C ASP A 11 5.97 6.17 6.42
N ASN A 12 6.60 5.34 7.25
CA ASN A 12 7.93 5.59 7.81
C ASN A 12 9.06 5.03 6.93
N GLY A 13 8.71 4.28 5.87
CA GLY A 13 9.66 3.70 4.93
C GLY A 13 10.27 2.36 5.35
N ASN A 14 9.91 1.81 6.52
CA ASN A 14 10.50 0.55 7.01
C ASN A 14 9.95 -0.71 6.33
N GLY A 15 8.79 -0.62 5.67
CA GLY A 15 8.13 -1.77 5.07
C GLY A 15 7.53 -2.77 6.06
N ASP A 16 7.38 -2.39 7.32
CA ASP A 16 6.92 -3.26 8.43
C ASP A 16 5.42 -3.11 8.76
N THR A 17 4.77 -2.08 8.23
CA THR A 17 3.40 -1.70 8.61
C THR A 17 2.41 -2.00 7.49
N VAL A 18 1.49 -2.95 7.71
CA VAL A 18 0.45 -3.31 6.73
C VAL A 18 -0.37 -2.08 6.33
N GLY A 19 -0.62 -1.94 5.02
CA GLY A 19 -1.40 -0.83 4.46
C GLY A 19 -0.60 0.43 4.16
N THR A 20 0.71 0.46 4.44
CA THR A 20 1.63 1.51 3.95
C THR A 20 2.20 1.16 2.56
N LEU A 21 2.77 2.15 1.88
CA LEU A 21 3.34 1.98 0.54
C LEU A 21 4.61 1.11 0.58
N SER A 22 5.50 1.36 1.54
CA SER A 22 6.74 0.61 1.74
C SER A 22 6.47 -0.87 2.00
N TYR A 23 5.42 -1.20 2.76
CA TYR A 23 4.98 -2.57 2.98
C TYR A 23 4.49 -3.21 1.67
N ALA A 24 3.64 -2.52 0.90
CA ALA A 24 3.12 -3.03 -0.37
C ALA A 24 4.23 -3.30 -1.39
N ILE A 25 5.23 -2.42 -1.48
CA ILE A 25 6.42 -2.61 -2.34
C ILE A 25 7.24 -3.82 -1.87
N LEU A 26 7.47 -3.95 -0.56
CA LEU A 26 8.21 -5.08 -0.01
C LEU A 26 7.52 -6.42 -0.34
N GLN A 27 6.19 -6.49 -0.20
CA GLN A 27 5.43 -7.70 -0.52
C GLN A 27 5.44 -8.01 -2.03
N ALA A 28 5.24 -7.00 -2.88
CA ALA A 28 5.28 -7.18 -4.35
C ALA A 28 6.65 -7.62 -4.87
N ASN A 29 7.73 -7.33 -4.14
CA ASN A 29 9.08 -7.75 -4.51
C ASN A 29 9.48 -9.16 -4.03
N GLN A 30 8.60 -9.88 -3.31
CA GLN A 30 8.93 -11.22 -2.80
C GLN A 30 9.06 -12.27 -3.90
N LEU A 31 8.28 -12.12 -4.98
CA LEU A 31 8.24 -13.06 -6.09
C LEU A 31 8.29 -12.28 -7.40
N ALA A 32 9.03 -12.82 -8.38
CA ALA A 32 9.04 -12.24 -9.71
C ALA A 32 7.68 -12.45 -10.39
N GLY A 33 7.13 -11.39 -10.97
CA GLY A 33 5.89 -11.42 -11.71
C GLY A 33 5.19 -10.07 -11.68
N ASP A 34 4.08 -9.98 -12.41
CA ASP A 34 3.26 -8.79 -12.42
C ASP A 34 2.38 -8.77 -11.17
N ASP A 35 2.46 -7.68 -10.42
CA ASP A 35 1.61 -7.36 -9.28
C ASP A 35 1.02 -5.94 -9.42
N THR A 36 -0.07 -5.68 -8.71
CA THR A 36 -0.72 -4.37 -8.70
C THR A 36 -0.68 -3.78 -7.31
N ILE A 37 -0.15 -2.56 -7.19
CA ILE A 37 -0.29 -1.73 -5.99
C ILE A 37 -1.39 -0.71 -6.26
N SER A 38 -2.44 -0.74 -5.46
CA SER A 38 -3.57 0.18 -5.58
C SER A 38 -3.61 1.14 -4.41
N ILE A 39 -3.47 2.43 -4.70
CA ILE A 39 -3.53 3.50 -3.70
C ILE A 39 -4.99 3.89 -3.52
N ASN A 40 -5.65 3.26 -2.56
CA ASN A 40 -7.04 3.50 -2.21
C ASN A 40 -7.10 4.27 -0.90
N TYR A 41 -6.56 5.48 -0.90
CA TYR A 41 -6.79 6.39 0.19
C TYR A 41 -8.22 6.94 0.09
N ILE A 42 -9.14 6.32 0.82
CA ILE A 42 -10.40 6.95 1.22
C ILE A 42 -10.06 7.93 2.33
N GLY A 43 -9.49 9.08 1.96
CA GLY A 43 -9.47 10.21 2.86
C GLY A 43 -10.88 10.42 3.40
N GLN A 44 -10.99 10.61 4.71
CA GLN A 44 -12.24 11.04 5.31
C GLN A 44 -12.66 12.29 4.55
N ARG A 45 -13.56 12.12 3.56
CA ARG A 45 -14.17 13.24 2.86
C ARG A 45 -14.93 13.95 3.96
N SER A 46 -14.30 14.99 4.51
CA SER A 46 -14.96 15.91 5.42
C SER A 46 -16.18 16.40 4.65
N LYS A 47 -17.36 15.96 5.07
CA LYS A 47 -18.61 16.46 4.55
C LYS A 47 -18.69 17.90 5.06
N PHE A 48 -18.31 18.85 4.22
CA PHE A 48 -18.67 20.24 4.40
C PHE A 48 -20.19 20.37 4.27
#